data_AF-A0A1F9CNS8-F1
#
_entry.id   AF-A0A1F9CNS8-F1
#
_cell.length_a   1.000
_cell.length_b   1.000
_cell.length_c   1.000
_cell.angle_alpha   90.00
_cell.angle_beta   90.00
_cell.angle_gamma   90.00
#
_symmetry.space_group_name_H-M   'P 1'
#
loop_
_entity.id
_entity.type
_entity.pdbx_description
1 polymer ?
#
loop_
_entity_poly.entity_id
_entity_poly.type
_entity_poly.pdbx_seq_one_letter_code
_entity_poly.pdbx_strand_id
1 'polypeptide(L)'
;MDYAMIQNNLGAAYWTLAEVKDKGGNLAKAISAYGEALRIYSLEEHPVDYAMIQSNLGAAYRSLAGITDKKGNLTKAIHAYEEAIKIYTSAKYPLYHKRVIANLELTRQMMR
;
A
#
# COMPACT_ATOMS: atom_id res chain seq x y z
N MET A 1 -9.35 17.14 -4.82
CA MET A 1 -9.81 15.77 -4.54
C MET A 1 -9.65 14.88 -5.76
N ASP A 2 -10.13 15.29 -6.93
CA ASP A 2 -10.04 14.50 -8.18
C ASP A 2 -8.63 14.00 -8.52
N TYR A 3 -7.60 14.84 -8.33
CA TYR A 3 -6.20 14.43 -8.60
C TYR A 3 -5.74 13.25 -7.72
N ALA A 4 -6.05 13.24 -6.43
CA ALA A 4 -5.63 12.17 -5.52
C ALA A 4 -6.32 10.85 -5.84
N MET A 5 -7.60 10.90 -6.18
CA MET A 5 -8.36 9.74 -6.65
C MET A 5 -7.78 9.20 -7.97
N ILE A 6 -7.44 10.09 -8.92
CA ILE A 6 -6.79 9.71 -10.17
C ILE A 6 -5.46 9.01 -9.90
N GLN A 7 -4.65 9.54 -8.98
CA GLN A 7 -3.36 8.94 -8.60
C GLN A 7 -3.54 7.57 -7.93
N ASN A 8 -4.53 7.40 -7.05
CA ASN A 8 -4.85 6.08 -6.49
C ASN A 8 -5.24 5.07 -7.59
N ASN A 9 -6.11 5.47 -8.52
CA ASN A 9 -6.54 4.61 -9.62
C ASN A 9 -5.37 4.26 -10.56
N LEU A 10 -4.49 5.23 -10.82
CA LEU A 10 -3.27 5.03 -11.59
C LEU A 10 -2.33 4.03 -10.90
N GLY A 11 -2.20 4.13 -9.58
CA GLY A 11 -1.44 3.17 -8.78
C GLY A 11 -1.98 1.75 -8.89
N ALA A 12 -3.30 1.59 -8.83
CA ALA A 12 -3.96 0.29 -9.00
C ALA A 12 -3.76 -0.27 -10.42
N ALA A 13 -3.88 0.56 -11.45
CA ALA A 13 -3.65 0.17 -12.83
C ALA A 13 -2.20 -0.32 -13.06
N TYR A 14 -1.22 0.37 -12.48
CA TYR A 14 0.18 -0.07 -12.55
C TYR A 14 0.43 -1.36 -11.77
N TRP A 15 -0.21 -1.56 -10.62
CA TRP A 15 -0.15 -2.83 -9.89
C TRP A 15 -0.63 -4.00 -10.77
N THR A 16 -1.81 -3.87 -11.40
CA THR A 16 -2.33 -4.89 -12.31
C THR A 16 -1.39 -5.11 -13.49
N LEU A 17 -0.79 -4.05 -14.04
CA LEU A 17 0.17 -4.18 -15.14
C LEU A 17 1.43 -4.94 -14.71
N ALA A 18 1.88 -4.77 -13.46
CA ALA A 18 3.04 -5.47 -12.92
C ALA A 18 2.84 -7.00 -12.83
N GLU A 19 1.60 -7.47 -12.75
CA GLU A 19 1.27 -8.91 -12.77
C GLU A 19 1.45 -9.51 -14.18
N VAL A 20 1.41 -8.68 -15.23
CA VAL A 20 1.46 -9.11 -16.63
C VAL A 20 2.82 -8.84 -17.27
N LYS A 21 3.45 -7.70 -16.99
CA LYS A 21 4.76 -7.32 -17.58
C LYS A 21 5.51 -6.31 -16.72
N ASP A 22 6.83 -6.25 -16.92
CA ASP A 22 7.72 -5.27 -16.27
C ASP A 22 7.38 -5.04 -14.79
N LYS A 23 7.42 -6.14 -14.02
CA LYS A 23 6.93 -6.16 -12.64
C LYS A 23 7.60 -5.08 -11.79
N GLY A 24 8.92 -4.95 -11.88
CA GLY A 24 9.68 -3.95 -11.12
C GLY A 24 9.33 -2.51 -11.49
N GLY A 25 9.33 -2.17 -12.79
CA GLY A 25 9.04 -0.82 -13.26
C GLY A 25 7.61 -0.37 -12.95
N ASN A 26 6.64 -1.26 -13.13
CA ASN A 26 5.24 -0.97 -12.83
C ASN A 26 4.97 -0.87 -11.33
N LEU A 27 5.60 -1.69 -10.48
CA LEU A 27 5.51 -1.52 -9.03
C LEU A 27 6.08 -0.18 -8.56
N ALA A 28 7.21 0.26 -9.13
CA ALA A 28 7.78 1.56 -8.81
C ALA A 28 6.84 2.73 -9.19
N LYS A 29 6.17 2.64 -10.35
CA LYS A 29 5.15 3.61 -10.75
C LYS A 29 3.92 3.58 -9.85
N ALA A 30 3.46 2.40 -9.45
CA ALA A 30 2.36 2.26 -8.50
C ALA A 30 2.67 2.94 -7.16
N ILE A 31 3.86 2.68 -6.62
CA ILE A 31 4.37 3.33 -5.39
C ILE A 31 4.37 4.85 -5.53
N SER A 32 4.89 5.37 -6.65
CA SER A 32 4.92 6.82 -6.90
C SER A 32 3.51 7.43 -6.93
N ALA A 33 2.56 6.77 -7.59
CA ALA A 33 1.19 7.27 -7.71
C ALA A 33 0.46 7.24 -6.35
N TYR A 34 0.60 6.17 -5.57
CA TYR A 34 0.07 6.12 -4.20
C TYR A 34 0.70 7.18 -3.30
N GLY A 35 2.01 7.42 -3.42
CA GLY A 35 2.70 8.48 -2.69
C GLY A 35 2.14 9.86 -2.99
N GLU A 36 1.86 10.17 -4.26
CA GLU A 36 1.23 11.42 -4.66
C GLU A 36 -0.21 11.56 -4.12
N ALA A 37 -0.98 10.48 -4.11
CA ALA A 37 -2.32 10.48 -3.51
C ALA A 37 -2.29 10.79 -2.00
N LEU A 38 -1.30 10.26 -1.27
CA LEU A 38 -1.11 10.50 0.18
C LEU A 38 -0.64 11.92 0.51
N ARG A 39 -0.25 12.74 -0.48
CA ARG A 39 0.02 14.17 -0.25
C ARG A 39 -1.25 14.99 -0.03
N ILE A 40 -2.41 14.44 -0.44
CA ILE A 40 -3.71 15.10 -0.37
C ILE A 40 -4.63 14.36 0.60
N TYR A 41 -4.64 13.02 0.53
CA TYR A 41 -5.39 12.22 1.47
C TYR A 41 -4.56 11.98 2.73
N SER A 42 -4.96 12.65 3.81
CA SER A 42 -4.39 12.57 5.15
C SER A 42 -5.23 11.71 6.08
N LEU A 43 -4.65 11.28 7.19
CA LEU A 43 -5.33 10.52 8.23
C LEU A 43 -6.50 11.32 8.84
N GLU A 44 -6.32 12.62 9.00
CA GLU A 44 -7.25 13.52 9.68
C GLU A 44 -8.44 13.91 8.81
N GLU A 45 -8.18 14.26 7.55
CA GLU A 45 -9.22 14.78 6.66
C GLU A 45 -9.89 13.68 5.84
N HIS A 46 -9.17 12.59 5.54
CA HIS A 46 -9.63 11.52 4.65
C HIS A 46 -9.23 10.13 5.18
N PRO A 47 -9.66 9.76 6.40
CA PRO A 47 -9.15 8.58 7.10
C PRO A 47 -9.30 7.27 6.31
N VAL A 48 -10.44 7.09 5.63
CA VAL A 48 -10.73 5.84 4.91
C VAL A 48 -9.91 5.73 3.63
N ASP A 49 -9.80 6.80 2.85
CA ASP A 49 -8.98 6.85 1.64
C ASP A 49 -7.50 6.71 1.96
N TYR A 50 -7.03 7.41 3.01
CA TYR A 50 -5.68 7.28 3.54
C TYR A 50 -5.34 5.82 3.86
N ALA A 51 -6.20 5.14 4.62
CA ALA A 51 -5.98 3.74 4.99
C ALA A 51 -6.01 2.78 3.79
N MET A 52 -6.87 3.05 2.81
CA MET A 52 -6.93 2.27 1.58
C MET A 52 -5.62 2.40 0.80
N ILE A 53 -5.15 3.62 0.60
CA ILE A 53 -3.93 3.90 -0.17
C ILE A 53 -2.70 3.34 0.56
N GLN A 54 -2.63 3.50 1.88
CA GLN A 54 -1.57 2.90 2.70
C GLN A 54 -1.57 1.37 2.61
N SER A 55 -2.75 0.72 2.62
CA SER A 55 -2.85 -0.73 2.39
C SER A 55 -2.33 -1.13 1.01
N ASN A 56 -2.61 -0.36 -0.03
CA ASN A 56 -2.15 -0.65 -1.38
C ASN A 56 -0.65 -0.41 -1.54
N LEU A 57 -0.14 0.67 -0.94
CA LEU A 57 1.28 1.02 -0.90
C LEU A 57 2.09 -0.08 -0.18
N GLY A 58 1.57 -0.62 0.92
CA GLY A 58 2.19 -1.76 1.62
C GLY A 58 2.30 -3.00 0.75
N ALA A 59 1.27 -3.30 -0.06
CA ALA A 59 1.30 -4.41 -1.00
C ALA A 59 2.33 -4.18 -2.12
N ALA A 60 2.36 -2.96 -2.67
CA ALA A 60 3.33 -2.49 -3.67
C ALA A 60 4.77 -2.74 -3.21
N TYR A 61 5.11 -2.25 -2.03
CA TYR A 61 6.45 -2.44 -1.46
C TYR A 61 6.77 -3.90 -1.15
N ARG A 62 5.84 -4.66 -0.56
CA ARG A 62 6.09 -6.09 -0.28
C ARG A 62 6.38 -6.88 -1.56
N SER A 63 5.65 -6.59 -2.64
CA SER A 63 5.88 -7.22 -3.94
C SER A 63 7.24 -6.82 -4.52
N LEU A 64 7.60 -5.54 -4.41
CA LEU A 64 8.89 -5.02 -4.89
C LEU A 64 10.08 -5.60 -4.10
N ALA A 65 9.89 -5.94 -2.82
CA ALA A 65 10.90 -6.61 -2.00
C ALA A 65 11.35 -7.97 -2.54
N GLY A 66 10.51 -8.63 -3.35
CA GLY A 66 10.88 -9.86 -4.06
C GLY A 66 11.75 -9.62 -5.30
N ILE A 67 12.01 -8.36 -5.66
CA ILE A 67 12.74 -7.95 -6.87
C ILE A 67 14.02 -7.19 -6.50
N THR A 68 13.92 -6.22 -5.58
CA THR A 68 15.04 -5.37 -5.18
C THR A 68 14.89 -4.89 -3.74
N ASP A 69 16.00 -4.49 -3.12
CA ASP A 69 16.08 -3.93 -1.76
C ASP A 69 15.11 -4.60 -0.78
N LYS A 70 15.24 -5.93 -0.60
CA LYS A 70 14.28 -6.74 0.17
C LYS A 70 14.01 -6.11 1.53
N LYS A 71 15.05 -5.79 2.30
CA LYS A 71 14.91 -5.28 3.67
C LYS A 71 14.28 -3.88 3.70
N GLY A 72 14.73 -2.96 2.85
CA GLY A 72 14.19 -1.60 2.81
C GLY A 72 12.73 -1.58 2.37
N ASN A 73 12.38 -2.37 1.35
CA ASN A 73 11.00 -2.47 0.88
C ASN A 73 10.07 -3.17 1.88
N LEU A 74 10.50 -4.24 2.56
CA LEU A 74 9.68 -4.85 3.62
C LEU A 74 9.45 -3.91 4.81
N THR A 75 10.44 -3.10 5.17
CA THR A 75 10.29 -2.09 6.23
C THR A 75 9.26 -1.03 5.86
N LYS A 76 9.31 -0.51 4.62
CA LYS A 76 8.30 0.43 4.09
C LYS A 76 6.91 -0.19 4.01
N ALA A 77 6.82 -1.47 3.62
CA ALA A 77 5.56 -2.19 3.58
C ALA A 77 4.91 -2.33 4.97
N ILE A 78 5.71 -2.69 5.98
CA ILE A 78 5.27 -2.78 7.38
C ILE A 78 4.71 -1.44 7.85
N HIS A 79 5.46 -0.35 7.65
CA HIS A 79 5.01 0.98 8.03
C HIS A 79 3.67 1.33 7.35
N ALA A 80 3.53 1.10 6.05
CA ALA A 80 2.29 1.43 5.34
C ALA A 80 1.09 0.63 5.89
N TYR A 81 1.26 -0.66 6.19
CA TYR A 81 0.19 -1.44 6.82
C TYR A 81 -0.13 -0.98 8.24
N GLU A 82 0.88 -0.57 9.02
CA GLU A 82 0.69 -0.01 10.37
C GLU A 82 -0.11 1.31 10.33
N GLU A 83 0.10 2.15 9.32
CA GLU A 83 -0.73 3.34 9.10
C GLU A 83 -2.18 2.97 8.77
N ALA A 84 -2.39 1.97 7.90
CA ALA A 84 -3.74 1.56 7.51
C ALA A 84 -4.57 1.01 8.68
N ILE A 85 -3.95 0.28 9.62
CA ILE A 85 -4.67 -0.29 10.78
C ILE A 85 -4.99 0.74 11.87
N LYS A 86 -4.47 1.97 11.80
CA LYS A 86 -4.95 3.07 12.66
C LYS A 86 -6.43 3.39 12.40
N ILE A 87 -6.90 3.16 11.17
CA ILE A 87 -8.28 3.41 10.74
C ILE A 87 -9.06 2.11 10.57
N TYR A 88 -8.48 1.12 9.87
CA TYR A 88 -9.07 -0.20 9.76
C TYR A 88 -8.85 -0.94 11.06
N THR A 89 -9.88 -0.97 11.90
CA THR A 89 -9.87 -1.64 13.21
C THR A 89 -10.79 -2.86 13.19
N SER A 90 -10.70 -3.73 14.19
CA SER A 90 -11.65 -4.85 14.31
C SER A 90 -13.09 -4.38 14.51
N ALA A 91 -13.29 -3.21 15.13
CA ALA A 91 -14.62 -2.61 15.34
C ALA A 91 -15.14 -1.86 14.10
N LYS A 92 -14.25 -1.20 13.35
CA LYS A 92 -14.59 -0.44 12.13
C LYS A 92 -13.82 -1.01 10.95
N TYR A 93 -14.53 -1.51 9.95
CA TYR A 93 -13.97 -2.15 8.76
C TYR A 93 -13.29 -3.52 9.04
N PRO A 94 -13.97 -4.47 9.72
CA PRO A 94 -13.37 -5.73 10.18
C PRO A 94 -12.74 -6.56 9.06
N LEU A 95 -13.34 -6.57 7.86
CA LEU A 95 -12.80 -7.30 6.72
C LEU A 95 -11.48 -6.69 6.22
N TYR A 96 -11.43 -5.36 6.10
CA TYR A 96 -10.21 -4.65 5.70
C TYR A 96 -9.12 -4.79 6.76
N HIS A 97 -9.49 -4.66 8.04
CA HIS A 97 -8.56 -4.87 9.16
C HIS A 97 -7.93 -6.26 9.12
N LYS A 98 -8.75 -7.33 8.99
CA LYS A 98 -8.26 -8.71 8.91
C LYS A 98 -7.30 -8.89 7.73
N ARG A 99 -7.62 -8.32 6.56
CA ARG A 99 -6.78 -8.39 5.37
C ARG A 99 -5.43 -7.70 5.58
N VAL A 100 -5.44 -6.48 6.13
CA VAL A 100 -4.22 -5.71 6.37
C VAL A 100 -3.35 -6.38 7.42
N ILE A 101 -3.92 -6.88 8.51
CA ILE A 101 -3.17 -7.64 9.53
C ILE A 101 -2.54 -8.89 8.94
N ALA A 102 -3.27 -9.67 8.13
CA ALA A 102 -2.70 -10.83 7.46
C ALA A 102 -1.51 -10.44 6.56
N ASN A 103 -1.64 -9.35 5.81
CA ASN A 103 -0.57 -8.84 4.97
C ASN A 103 0.65 -8.35 5.78
N LEU A 104 0.41 -7.66 6.90
CA LEU A 104 1.45 -7.19 7.82
C LEU A 104 2.25 -8.36 8.40
N GLU A 105 1.56 -9.39 8.91
CA GLU A 105 2.20 -10.56 9.50
C GLU A 105 3.02 -11.36 8.49
N LEU A 106 2.50 -11.55 7.27
CA LEU A 106 3.28 -12.14 6.17
C LEU A 106 4.54 -11.32 5.88
N THR A 107 4.43 -10.01 5.86
CA THR A 107 5.58 -9.11 5.61
C THR A 107 6.63 -9.21 6.72
N ARG A 108 6.20 -9.27 7.98
CA ARG A 108 7.07 -9.48 9.14
C ARG A 108 7.76 -10.84 9.11
N GLN A 109 7.07 -11.89 8.66
CA GLN A 109 7.67 -13.21 8.44
C GLN A 109 8.77 -13.17 7.38
N MET A 110 8.59 -12.43 6.29
CA MET A 110 9.60 -12.30 5.22
C MET A 110 10.87 -11.54 5.64
N MET A 111 10.82 -10.78 6.75
CA MET A 111 11.99 -10.08 7.33
C MET A 111 12.85 -10.95 8.24
N ARG A 112 12.34 -12.10 8.69
CA ARG A 112 13.12 -13.08 9.46
C ARG A 112 14.04 -13.87 8.54
#